data_AF-A0A7T0PE69-F1
#
_entry.id   AF-A0A7T0PE69-F1
#
_cell.length_a   1.000
_cell.length_b   1.000
_cell.length_c   1.000
_cell.angle_alpha   90.00
_cell.angle_beta   90.00
_cell.angle_gamma   90.00
#
_symmetry.space_group_name_H-M   'P 1'
#
loop_
_entity.id
_entity.type
_entity.pdbx_description
1 polymer ?
#
loop_
_entity_poly.entity_id
_entity_poly.type
_entity_poly.pdbx_seq_one_letter_code
_entity_poly.pdbx_strand_id
1 'polypeptide(L)'
;MQPDRGYKTFVFDLDGTIHVDFEPIETVLQFARTLDPSRCYYVSNSDRYSGSAISSYLKDQGLEVVDSQCATTLDLIPRALALMHTDKKHVSSPTSNPAVHDAIRSAGYSITHPRDTIPVILGYADGALETIKLLRSNPPAELWVTNGDQKISRSTGYIPGLGALLQDEELLQGAKIIGKPSLLFADVLGIPAGKQTIVIGDNPNVDGVFAANLGASFHLVSNGIWH
;
A
#
# COMPACT_ATOMS: atom_id res chain seq x y z
N MET A 1 -21.70 4.08 11.15
CA MET A 1 -20.67 4.62 12.06
C MET A 1 -21.22 5.84 12.77
N GLN A 2 -20.99 6.02 14.08
CA GLN A 2 -21.26 7.29 14.74
C GLN A 2 -20.15 8.29 14.37
N PRO A 3 -20.47 9.52 13.96
CA PRO A 3 -19.46 10.47 13.52
C PRO A 3 -18.70 11.00 14.75
N ASP A 4 -17.39 10.82 14.72
CA ASP A 4 -16.41 11.41 15.64
C ASP A 4 -16.53 11.01 17.13
N ARG A 5 -15.94 9.85 17.51
CA ARG A 5 -15.67 9.49 18.91
C ARG A 5 -14.51 10.31 19.54
N GLY A 6 -14.28 11.54 19.11
CA GLY A 6 -13.14 12.38 19.50
C GLY A 6 -11.86 12.11 18.70
N TYR A 7 -11.97 11.47 17.54
CA TYR A 7 -10.83 11.34 16.62
C TYR A 7 -10.56 12.69 15.96
N LYS A 8 -9.33 12.91 15.50
CA LYS A 8 -8.90 14.11 14.78
C LYS A 8 -8.33 13.80 13.40
N THR A 9 -8.01 12.53 13.13
CA THR A 9 -7.43 12.10 11.86
C THR A 9 -8.07 10.77 11.46
N PHE A 10 -8.45 10.66 10.20
CA PHE A 10 -9.01 9.44 9.61
C PHE A 10 -8.14 8.99 8.46
N VAL A 11 -7.71 7.73 8.49
CA VAL A 11 -6.94 7.11 7.42
C VAL A 11 -7.79 6.00 6.84
N PHE A 12 -8.18 6.16 5.58
CA PHE A 12 -8.98 5.19 4.85
C PHE A 12 -8.08 4.31 4.00
N ASP A 13 -8.23 3.01 4.14
CA ASP A 13 -7.90 2.08 3.07
C ASP A 13 -8.86 2.26 1.88
N LEU A 14 -8.50 1.72 0.70
CA LEU A 14 -9.33 1.78 -0.50
C LEU A 14 -9.97 0.43 -0.84
N ASP A 15 -9.16 -0.56 -1.20
CA ASP A 15 -9.61 -1.83 -1.78
C ASP A 15 -10.25 -2.73 -0.70
N GLY A 16 -11.57 -2.91 -0.78
CA GLY A 16 -12.36 -3.59 0.25
C GLY A 16 -13.00 -2.63 1.27
N THR A 17 -12.62 -1.35 1.24
CA THR A 17 -13.01 -0.31 2.20
C THR A 17 -13.82 0.83 1.58
N ILE A 18 -13.23 1.55 0.62
CA ILE A 18 -13.90 2.60 -0.17
C ILE A 18 -14.60 2.00 -1.39
N HIS A 19 -14.04 0.94 -1.97
CA HIS A 19 -14.60 0.26 -3.14
C HIS A 19 -14.32 -1.24 -3.11
N VAL A 20 -15.09 -2.01 -3.87
CA VAL A 20 -14.74 -3.39 -4.25
C VAL A 20 -14.65 -3.43 -5.77
N ASP A 21 -13.49 -3.83 -6.29
CA ASP A 21 -13.14 -3.63 -7.71
C ASP A 21 -13.27 -2.16 -8.12
N PHE A 22 -14.30 -1.81 -8.88
CA PHE A 22 -14.58 -0.43 -9.29
C PHE A 22 -15.90 0.10 -8.71
N GLU A 23 -16.59 -0.72 -7.91
CA GLU A 23 -17.88 -0.36 -7.32
C GLU A 23 -17.68 0.30 -5.96
N PRO A 24 -18.14 1.55 -5.77
CA PRO A 24 -17.98 2.26 -4.51
C PRO A 24 -18.82 1.64 -3.38
N ILE A 25 -18.24 1.58 -2.18
CA ILE A 25 -18.95 1.26 -0.94
C ILE A 25 -19.58 2.54 -0.42
N GLU A 26 -20.82 2.80 -0.86
CA GLU A 26 -21.51 4.06 -0.63
C GLU A 26 -21.67 4.42 0.86
N THR A 27 -21.79 3.43 1.76
CA THR A 27 -21.88 3.69 3.21
C THR A 27 -20.60 4.30 3.80
N VAL A 28 -19.43 3.92 3.27
CA VAL A 28 -18.14 4.47 3.71
C VAL A 28 -17.90 5.84 3.07
N LEU A 29 -18.26 6.02 1.79
CA LEU A 29 -18.22 7.32 1.14
C LEU A 29 -19.12 8.35 1.83
N GLN A 30 -20.36 7.97 2.17
CA GLN A 30 -21.27 8.82 2.93
C GLN A 30 -20.67 9.23 4.28
N PHE A 31 -20.03 8.29 4.98
CA PHE A 31 -19.32 8.61 6.22
C PHE A 31 -18.18 9.59 5.98
N ALA A 32 -17.31 9.34 4.99
CA ALA A 32 -16.20 10.23 4.65
C ALA A 32 -16.67 11.66 4.30
N ARG A 33 -17.80 11.80 3.57
CA ARG A 33 -18.41 13.10 3.24
C ARG A 33 -18.91 13.88 4.47
N THR A 34 -19.12 13.23 5.62
CA THR A 34 -19.51 13.91 6.87
C THR A 34 -18.33 14.46 7.67
N LEU A 35 -17.10 14.09 7.30
CA LEU A 35 -15.89 14.48 7.99
C LEU A 35 -15.34 15.78 7.40
N ASP A 36 -14.56 16.51 8.21
CA ASP A 36 -13.70 17.58 7.69
C ASP A 36 -12.68 16.97 6.72
N PRO A 37 -12.69 17.36 5.43
CA PRO A 37 -11.79 16.82 4.43
C PRO A 37 -10.32 16.92 4.81
N SER A 38 -9.90 17.99 5.50
CA SER A 38 -8.50 18.22 5.88
C SER A 38 -7.97 17.19 6.89
N ARG A 39 -8.86 16.43 7.53
CA ARG A 39 -8.54 15.38 8.51
C ARG A 39 -8.46 13.98 7.90
N CYS A 40 -8.74 13.85 6.60
CA CYS A 40 -8.85 12.57 5.91
C CYS A 40 -7.59 12.30 5.06
N TYR A 41 -7.13 11.05 5.12
CA TYR A 41 -6.04 10.51 4.32
C TYR A 41 -6.50 9.19 3.69
N TYR A 42 -6.03 8.90 2.49
CA TYR A 42 -6.44 7.74 1.69
C TYR A 42 -5.20 6.99 1.22
N VAL A 43 -5.06 5.74 1.62
CA VAL A 43 -3.85 4.95 1.40
C VAL A 43 -4.19 3.57 0.84
N SER A 44 -3.49 3.12 -0.20
CA SER A 44 -3.67 1.77 -0.76
C SER A 44 -2.35 1.04 -0.98
N ASN A 45 -2.34 -0.25 -0.68
CA ASN A 45 -1.22 -1.15 -0.97
C ASN A 45 -1.06 -1.50 -2.46
N SER A 46 -1.88 -0.90 -3.33
CA SER A 46 -1.78 -1.04 -4.78
C SER A 46 -0.51 -0.39 -5.33
N ASP A 47 0.07 -1.01 -6.34
CA ASP A 47 1.14 -0.47 -7.19
C ASP A 47 0.66 -0.22 -8.63
N ARG A 48 -0.67 -0.11 -8.83
CA ARG A 48 -1.30 0.06 -10.15
C ARG A 48 -1.57 1.51 -10.52
N TYR A 49 -1.84 2.35 -9.52
CA TYR A 49 -2.28 3.73 -9.69
C TYR A 49 -1.47 4.63 -8.75
N SER A 50 -1.23 5.88 -9.14
CA SER A 50 -0.60 6.88 -8.26
C SER A 50 -1.60 7.47 -7.26
N GLY A 51 -1.11 8.12 -6.21
CA GLY A 51 -1.93 8.88 -5.26
C GLY A 51 -2.77 9.96 -5.95
N SER A 52 -2.24 10.62 -6.99
CA SER A 52 -3.00 11.59 -7.79
C SER A 52 -4.15 10.97 -8.61
N ALA A 53 -3.98 9.75 -9.10
CA ALA A 53 -5.06 9.00 -9.75
C ALA A 53 -6.15 8.63 -8.74
N ILE A 54 -5.76 8.21 -7.52
CA ILE A 54 -6.70 7.97 -6.42
C ILE A 54 -7.45 9.25 -6.03
N SER A 55 -6.76 10.37 -5.86
CA SER A 55 -7.37 11.68 -5.59
C SER A 55 -8.41 12.05 -6.64
N SER A 56 -8.10 11.82 -7.93
CA SER A 56 -9.04 12.06 -9.03
C SER A 56 -10.27 11.15 -8.95
N TYR A 57 -10.08 9.85 -8.73
CA TYR A 57 -11.16 8.89 -8.53
C TYR A 57 -12.08 9.28 -7.37
N LEU A 58 -11.52 9.65 -6.21
CA LEU A 58 -12.29 10.04 -5.03
C LEU A 58 -13.08 11.34 -5.26
N LYS A 59 -12.53 12.31 -6.01
CA LYS A 59 -13.27 13.51 -6.45
C LYS A 59 -14.47 13.16 -7.33
N ASP A 60 -14.31 12.21 -8.24
CA ASP A 60 -15.41 11.72 -9.08
C ASP A 60 -16.50 11.02 -8.24
N GLN A 61 -16.11 10.43 -7.10
CA GLN A 61 -17.05 9.91 -6.09
C GLN A 61 -17.65 11.01 -5.18
N GLY A 62 -17.40 12.29 -5.45
CA GLY A 62 -17.96 13.42 -4.70
C GLY A 62 -17.32 13.63 -3.33
N LEU A 63 -16.06 13.23 -3.14
CA LEU A 63 -15.26 13.62 -1.98
C LEU A 63 -14.43 14.87 -2.28
N GLU A 64 -14.35 15.78 -1.31
CA GLU A 64 -13.36 16.84 -1.32
C GLU A 64 -12.02 16.25 -0.86
N VAL A 65 -11.02 16.21 -1.74
CA VAL A 65 -9.69 15.66 -1.44
C VAL A 65 -8.62 16.35 -2.28
N VAL A 66 -7.40 16.45 -1.76
CA VAL A 66 -6.23 16.92 -2.51
C VAL A 66 -5.17 15.83 -2.61
N ASP A 67 -4.29 15.92 -3.60
CA ASP A 67 -3.32 14.87 -3.91
C ASP A 67 -2.38 14.55 -2.74
N SER A 68 -2.06 15.55 -1.89
CA SER A 68 -1.23 15.35 -0.68
C SER A 68 -1.92 14.57 0.44
N GLN A 69 -3.15 14.12 0.24
CA GLN A 69 -3.90 13.26 1.17
C GLN A 69 -3.98 11.82 0.66
N CYS A 70 -3.52 11.55 -0.57
CA CYS A 70 -3.64 10.26 -1.22
C CYS A 70 -2.25 9.71 -1.51
N ALA A 71 -2.01 8.45 -1.15
CA ALA A 71 -0.81 7.74 -1.58
C ALA A 71 -1.09 6.28 -1.83
N THR A 72 -0.30 5.72 -2.72
CA THR A 72 -0.20 4.29 -2.98
C THR A 72 1.22 3.83 -2.74
N THR A 73 1.49 2.54 -2.87
CA THR A 73 2.87 2.04 -2.72
C THR A 73 3.83 2.60 -3.77
N LEU A 74 3.34 3.04 -4.94
CA LEU A 74 4.16 3.75 -5.93
C LEU A 74 4.74 5.04 -5.37
N ASP A 75 3.91 5.82 -4.67
CA ASP A 75 4.30 7.11 -4.10
C ASP A 75 5.28 6.95 -2.92
N LEU A 76 5.35 5.75 -2.33
CA LEU A 76 6.27 5.42 -1.25
C LEU A 76 7.65 4.95 -1.73
N ILE A 77 7.78 4.50 -2.99
CA ILE A 77 9.04 3.97 -3.54
C ILE A 77 10.21 4.96 -3.37
N PRO A 78 10.09 6.26 -3.69
CA PRO A 78 11.18 7.21 -3.51
C PRO A 78 11.67 7.28 -2.05
N ARG A 79 10.73 7.23 -1.10
CA ARG A 79 11.07 7.23 0.33
C ARG A 79 11.71 5.91 0.76
N ALA A 80 11.18 4.78 0.32
CA ALA A 80 11.77 3.47 0.58
C ALA A 80 13.22 3.39 0.06
N LEU A 81 13.47 3.85 -1.17
CA LEU A 81 14.80 3.93 -1.78
C LEU A 81 15.77 4.77 -0.95
N ALA A 82 15.32 5.92 -0.43
CA ALA A 82 16.15 6.77 0.43
C ALA A 82 16.56 6.07 1.74
N LEU A 83 15.75 5.14 2.25
CA LEU A 83 16.06 4.33 3.44
C LEU A 83 16.98 3.14 3.16
N MET A 84 17.18 2.75 1.89
CA MET A 84 18.06 1.64 1.52
C MET A 84 19.55 1.99 1.66
N HIS A 85 19.91 3.25 1.88
CA HIS A 85 21.31 3.72 2.07
C HIS A 85 22.31 3.15 1.04
N THR A 86 21.89 2.99 -0.21
CA THR A 86 22.74 2.46 -1.29
C THR A 86 23.55 3.59 -1.93
N ASP A 87 24.87 3.54 -1.75
CA ASP A 87 25.83 4.54 -2.26
C ASP A 87 25.81 4.71 -3.78
N LYS A 88 25.24 3.74 -4.51
CA LYS A 88 25.34 3.66 -5.98
C LYS A 88 24.05 4.02 -6.72
N LYS A 89 22.96 4.33 -6.03
CA LYS A 89 21.62 4.60 -6.63
C LYS A 89 21.23 3.58 -7.72
N HIS A 90 21.58 2.32 -7.49
CA HIS A 90 21.20 1.19 -8.33
C HIS A 90 20.28 0.27 -7.54
N VAL A 91 19.19 -0.13 -8.18
CA VAL A 91 18.29 -1.19 -7.68
C VAL A 91 17.96 -2.14 -8.81
N SER A 92 17.57 -3.36 -8.48
CA SER A 92 16.94 -4.26 -9.44
C SER A 92 15.43 -4.28 -9.23
N SER A 93 14.67 -4.37 -10.31
CA SER A 93 13.22 -4.51 -10.24
C SER A 93 12.76 -5.46 -11.34
N PRO A 94 12.68 -6.77 -11.05
CA PRO A 94 12.33 -7.78 -12.04
C PRO A 94 10.83 -7.82 -12.34
N THR A 95 10.01 -7.02 -11.66
CA THR A 95 8.59 -6.84 -11.98
C THR A 95 8.43 -6.26 -13.39
N SER A 96 7.38 -6.68 -14.09
CA SER A 96 6.98 -6.14 -15.40
C SER A 96 6.15 -4.87 -15.29
N ASN A 97 5.82 -4.40 -14.07
CA ASN A 97 5.02 -3.20 -13.86
C ASN A 97 5.83 -1.91 -14.18
N PRO A 98 5.48 -1.17 -15.26
CA PRO A 98 6.21 0.03 -15.65
C PRO A 98 6.07 1.18 -14.64
N ALA A 99 4.95 1.26 -13.91
CA ALA A 99 4.73 2.32 -12.94
C ALA A 99 5.70 2.22 -11.75
N VAL A 100 6.04 1.00 -11.34
CA VAL A 100 7.11 0.76 -10.34
C VAL A 100 8.45 1.24 -10.89
N HIS A 101 8.76 0.94 -12.16
CA HIS A 101 10.02 1.36 -12.77
C HIS A 101 10.13 2.88 -12.88
N ASP A 102 9.03 3.56 -13.23
CA ASP A 102 9.00 5.01 -13.35
C ASP A 102 9.13 5.68 -11.98
N ALA A 103 8.52 5.14 -10.92
CA ALA A 103 8.71 5.60 -9.55
C ALA A 103 10.16 5.44 -9.06
N ILE A 104 10.84 4.36 -9.45
CA ILE A 104 12.27 4.16 -9.16
C ILE A 104 13.11 5.21 -9.89
N ARG A 105 12.87 5.41 -11.20
CA ARG A 105 13.63 6.36 -12.02
C ARG A 105 13.42 7.81 -11.58
N SER A 106 12.21 8.18 -11.19
CA SER A 106 11.89 9.54 -10.70
C SER A 106 12.60 9.87 -9.39
N ALA A 107 12.90 8.86 -8.57
CA ALA A 107 13.75 8.99 -7.39
C ALA A 107 15.26 9.11 -7.72
N GLY A 108 15.64 9.08 -9.00
CA GLY A 108 17.02 9.17 -9.48
C GLY A 108 17.81 7.88 -9.40
N TYR A 109 17.12 6.72 -9.34
CA TYR A 109 17.76 5.40 -9.33
C TYR A 109 17.77 4.79 -10.73
N SER A 110 18.85 4.08 -11.06
CA SER A 110 18.92 3.28 -12.28
C SER A 110 18.54 1.83 -11.98
N ILE A 111 17.71 1.27 -12.85
CA ILE A 111 17.29 -0.15 -12.77
C ILE A 111 18.33 -1.01 -13.47
N THR A 112 18.84 -2.02 -12.77
CA THR A 112 19.84 -2.96 -13.30
C THR A 112 19.36 -4.41 -13.19
N HIS A 113 20.07 -5.33 -13.85
CA HIS A 113 19.83 -6.76 -13.66
C HIS A 113 20.08 -7.20 -12.20
N PRO A 114 19.34 -8.21 -11.70
CA PRO A 114 19.52 -8.75 -10.36
C PRO A 114 20.96 -9.22 -10.15
N ARG A 115 21.55 -8.86 -9.02
CA ARG A 115 22.84 -9.33 -8.52
C ARG A 115 22.75 -9.38 -7.00
N ASP A 116 23.48 -10.31 -6.39
CA ASP A 116 23.44 -10.58 -4.93
C ASP A 116 23.89 -9.41 -4.04
N THR A 117 24.25 -8.26 -4.64
CA THR A 117 24.73 -7.05 -3.97
C THR A 117 23.80 -5.84 -4.13
N ILE A 118 22.66 -5.99 -4.81
CA ILE A 118 21.76 -4.89 -5.15
C ILE A 118 20.36 -5.17 -4.56
N PRO A 119 19.73 -4.19 -3.87
CA PRO A 119 18.35 -4.34 -3.40
C PRO A 119 17.38 -4.59 -4.57
N VAL A 120 16.41 -5.46 -4.34
CA VAL A 120 15.31 -5.75 -5.27
C VAL A 120 14.05 -5.05 -4.80
N ILE A 121 13.37 -4.32 -5.70
CA ILE A 121 11.98 -3.89 -5.49
C ILE A 121 11.07 -4.74 -6.36
N LEU A 122 10.17 -5.49 -5.73
CA LEU A 122 9.20 -6.33 -6.41
C LEU A 122 7.79 -5.75 -6.24
N GLY A 123 7.16 -5.43 -7.37
CA GLY A 123 5.74 -5.12 -7.46
C GLY A 123 4.93 -6.30 -7.99
N TYR A 124 3.62 -6.30 -7.72
CA TYR A 124 2.71 -7.31 -8.26
C TYR A 124 2.48 -7.06 -9.75
N ALA A 125 2.75 -8.06 -10.58
CA ALA A 125 2.56 -7.98 -12.02
C ALA A 125 2.35 -9.38 -12.64
N ASP A 126 1.94 -9.41 -13.90
CA ASP A 126 1.85 -10.65 -14.66
C ASP A 126 3.21 -11.35 -14.70
N GLY A 127 3.21 -12.65 -14.39
CA GLY A 127 4.45 -13.45 -14.29
C GLY A 127 5.21 -13.31 -12.96
N ALA A 128 4.61 -12.71 -11.92
CA ALA A 128 5.24 -12.56 -10.60
C ALA A 128 5.79 -13.89 -10.05
N LEU A 129 5.09 -15.01 -10.26
CA LEU A 129 5.54 -16.32 -9.75
C LEU A 129 6.90 -16.75 -10.33
N GLU A 130 7.12 -16.60 -11.63
CA GLU A 130 8.41 -16.97 -12.25
C GLU A 130 9.54 -16.06 -11.78
N THR A 131 9.23 -14.78 -11.58
CA THR A 131 10.16 -13.83 -10.97
C THR A 131 10.52 -14.22 -9.54
N ILE A 132 9.54 -14.63 -8.73
CA ILE A 132 9.73 -15.05 -7.35
C ILE A 132 10.57 -16.34 -7.28
N LYS A 133 10.31 -17.33 -8.13
CA LYS A 133 11.13 -18.55 -8.22
C LYS A 133 12.59 -18.25 -8.58
N LEU A 134 12.82 -17.29 -9.49
CA LEU A 134 14.16 -16.83 -9.85
C LEU A 134 14.85 -16.18 -8.65
N LEU A 135 14.15 -15.30 -7.92
CA LEU A 135 14.67 -14.65 -6.71
C LEU A 135 14.98 -15.66 -5.60
N ARG A 136 14.19 -16.73 -5.46
CA ARG A 136 14.49 -17.80 -4.50
C ARG A 136 15.77 -18.54 -4.87
N SER A 137 15.97 -18.77 -6.16
CA SER A 137 17.16 -19.46 -6.67
C SER A 137 18.42 -18.60 -6.61
N ASN A 138 18.26 -17.27 -6.63
CA ASN A 138 19.34 -16.27 -6.50
C ASN A 138 18.92 -15.17 -5.51
N PRO A 139 19.03 -15.43 -4.19
CA PRO A 139 18.55 -14.51 -3.17
C PRO A 139 19.24 -13.13 -3.26
N PRO A 140 18.48 -12.02 -3.25
CA PRO A 140 19.08 -10.70 -3.27
C PRO A 140 19.73 -10.34 -1.92
N ALA A 141 20.63 -9.36 -1.92
CA ALA A 141 21.15 -8.76 -0.67
C ALA A 141 20.02 -8.27 0.24
N GLU A 142 18.99 -7.69 -0.38
CA GLU A 142 17.82 -7.17 0.30
C GLU A 142 16.61 -7.23 -0.64
N LEU A 143 15.48 -7.71 -0.13
CA LEU A 143 14.23 -7.77 -0.88
C LEU A 143 13.25 -6.75 -0.29
N TRP A 144 12.84 -5.79 -1.09
CA TRP A 144 11.74 -4.88 -0.82
C TRP A 144 10.54 -5.24 -1.71
N VAL A 145 9.35 -5.22 -1.13
CA VAL A 145 8.12 -5.59 -1.82
C VAL A 145 7.12 -4.45 -1.69
N THR A 146 6.38 -4.13 -2.75
CA THR A 146 5.42 -3.02 -2.74
C THR A 146 4.35 -3.24 -1.67
N ASN A 147 3.84 -4.47 -1.55
CA ASN A 147 2.92 -4.89 -0.48
C ASN A 147 3.20 -6.33 -0.04
N GLY A 148 2.68 -6.69 1.15
CA GLY A 148 2.75 -8.03 1.72
C GLY A 148 1.38 -8.72 1.79
N ASP A 149 0.42 -8.28 0.98
CA ASP A 149 -0.97 -8.69 1.12
C ASP A 149 -1.14 -10.15 0.69
N GLN A 150 -1.73 -10.97 1.57
CA GLN A 150 -2.00 -12.38 1.30
C GLN A 150 -3.19 -12.57 0.33
N LYS A 151 -4.15 -11.65 0.39
CA LYS A 151 -5.40 -11.72 -0.36
C LYS A 151 -5.70 -10.35 -0.95
N ILE A 152 -6.25 -10.35 -2.16
CA ILE A 152 -6.80 -9.15 -2.80
C ILE A 152 -8.31 -9.34 -2.92
N SER A 153 -9.08 -8.41 -2.36
CA SER A 153 -10.54 -8.39 -2.41
C SER A 153 -11.04 -8.16 -3.84
N ARG A 154 -12.01 -8.97 -4.28
CA ARG A 154 -12.71 -8.90 -5.57
C ARG A 154 -14.21 -9.13 -5.34
N SER A 155 -15.03 -8.66 -6.27
CA SER A 155 -16.48 -8.92 -6.28
C SER A 155 -16.83 -10.42 -6.29
N THR A 156 -15.94 -11.26 -6.82
CA THR A 156 -16.09 -12.73 -6.88
C THR A 156 -15.47 -13.48 -5.69
N GLY A 157 -14.90 -12.78 -4.70
CA GLY A 157 -14.19 -13.37 -3.57
C GLY A 157 -12.76 -12.84 -3.45
N TYR A 158 -11.79 -13.73 -3.20
CA TYR A 158 -10.38 -13.34 -3.07
C TYR A 158 -9.52 -14.02 -4.12
N ILE A 159 -8.49 -13.29 -4.57
CA ILE A 159 -7.37 -13.86 -5.31
C ILE A 159 -6.08 -13.77 -4.48
N PRO A 160 -5.09 -14.66 -4.70
CA PRO A 160 -3.79 -14.54 -4.05
C PRO A 160 -3.13 -13.19 -4.35
N GLY A 161 -2.65 -12.53 -3.30
CA GLY A 161 -1.84 -11.31 -3.42
C GLY A 161 -0.35 -11.62 -3.53
N LEU A 162 0.48 -10.56 -3.61
CA LEU A 162 1.95 -10.71 -3.68
C LEU A 162 2.49 -11.45 -2.45
N GLY A 163 1.93 -11.16 -1.27
CA GLY A 163 2.33 -11.79 -0.02
C GLY A 163 2.12 -13.30 -0.02
N ALA A 164 1.04 -13.80 -0.62
CA ALA A 164 0.79 -15.24 -0.71
C ALA A 164 1.84 -15.93 -1.59
N LEU A 165 2.11 -15.37 -2.77
CA LEU A 165 3.13 -15.91 -3.68
C LEU A 165 4.53 -15.92 -3.05
N LEU A 166 4.86 -14.88 -2.28
CA LEU A 166 6.14 -14.79 -1.56
C LEU A 166 6.22 -15.72 -0.36
N GLN A 167 5.10 -15.97 0.32
CA GLN A 167 5.05 -16.88 1.46
C GLN A 167 5.25 -18.33 1.01
N ASP A 168 4.59 -18.74 -0.08
CA ASP A 168 4.72 -20.08 -0.66
C ASP A 168 6.17 -20.40 -1.07
N GLU A 169 6.94 -19.36 -1.38
CA GLU A 169 8.33 -19.46 -1.83
C GLU A 169 9.34 -19.07 -0.73
N GLU A 170 8.88 -18.94 0.53
CA GLU A 170 9.68 -18.61 1.73
C GLU A 170 10.45 -17.27 1.66
N LEU A 171 10.08 -16.38 0.74
CA LEU A 171 10.73 -15.07 0.55
C LEU A 171 10.09 -13.94 1.36
N LEU A 172 8.87 -14.14 1.86
CA LEU A 172 8.19 -13.12 2.66
C LEU A 172 8.89 -12.92 4.02
N GLN A 173 9.42 -14.00 4.62
CA GLN A 173 10.09 -13.97 5.92
C GLN A 173 11.49 -13.36 5.79
N GLY A 174 11.56 -12.04 5.75
CA GLY A 174 12.81 -11.28 5.57
C GLY A 174 12.69 -10.14 4.56
N ALA A 175 11.62 -10.14 3.75
CA ALA A 175 11.32 -9.02 2.88
C ALA A 175 10.90 -7.78 3.68
N LYS A 176 11.33 -6.60 3.21
CA LYS A 176 10.86 -5.31 3.70
C LYS A 176 9.64 -4.86 2.91
N ILE A 177 8.53 -4.66 3.60
CA ILE A 177 7.27 -4.23 2.97
C ILE A 177 7.26 -2.70 2.88
N ILE A 178 7.05 -2.17 1.68
CA ILE A 178 6.95 -0.73 1.41
C ILE A 178 5.59 -0.19 1.90
N GLY A 179 4.49 -0.83 1.51
CA GLY A 179 3.15 -0.47 1.94
C GLY A 179 2.84 -0.78 3.41
N LYS A 180 1.56 -0.70 3.78
CA LYS A 180 1.05 -1.19 5.06
C LYS A 180 1.46 -2.67 5.22
N PRO A 181 1.93 -3.11 6.40
CA PRO A 181 1.86 -2.42 7.70
C PRO A 181 3.03 -1.48 8.04
N SER A 182 3.90 -1.14 7.08
CA SER A 182 4.97 -0.15 7.30
C SER A 182 4.40 1.23 7.63
N LEU A 183 5.19 2.08 8.28
CA LEU A 183 4.81 3.46 8.60
C LEU A 183 5.13 4.46 7.47
N LEU A 184 5.52 4.00 6.28
CA LEU A 184 5.92 4.89 5.19
C LEU A 184 4.80 5.80 4.71
N PHE A 185 3.54 5.35 4.72
CA PHE A 185 2.41 6.22 4.45
C PHE A 185 2.32 7.39 5.43
N ALA A 186 2.54 7.13 6.72
CA ALA A 186 2.50 8.18 7.74
C ALA A 186 3.65 9.16 7.59
N ASP A 187 4.84 8.68 7.22
CA ASP A 187 6.01 9.51 6.95
C ASP A 187 5.82 10.40 5.70
N VAL A 188 5.33 9.82 4.59
CA VAL A 188 5.15 10.53 3.32
C VAL A 188 3.99 11.52 3.36
N LEU A 189 2.87 11.16 3.98
CA LEU A 189 1.67 12.01 4.04
C LEU A 189 1.61 12.90 5.29
N GLY A 190 2.52 12.73 6.25
CA GLY A 190 2.48 13.44 7.53
C GLY A 190 1.29 13.06 8.42
N ILE A 191 0.86 11.78 8.39
CA ILE A 191 -0.28 11.31 9.18
C ILE A 191 0.11 11.33 10.67
N PRO A 192 -0.67 12.01 11.53
CA PRO A 192 -0.44 12.01 12.96
C PRO A 192 -0.51 10.60 13.58
N ALA A 193 0.44 10.28 14.45
CA ALA A 193 0.43 9.07 15.25
C ALA A 193 -0.46 9.23 16.51
N GLY A 194 -0.90 8.10 17.07
CA GLY A 194 -1.55 8.04 18.37
C GLY A 194 -3.09 7.93 18.33
N LYS A 195 -3.70 7.89 19.53
CA LYS A 195 -5.12 7.53 19.72
C LYS A 195 -6.14 8.50 19.13
N GLN A 196 -5.72 9.70 18.72
CA GLN A 196 -6.58 10.64 18.00
C GLN A 196 -6.68 10.30 16.50
N THR A 197 -5.87 9.36 16.01
CA THR A 197 -5.97 8.82 14.66
C THR A 197 -6.75 7.52 14.68
N ILE A 198 -7.60 7.34 13.67
CA ILE A 198 -8.27 6.08 13.39
C ILE A 198 -7.96 5.63 11.96
N VAL A 199 -7.57 4.37 11.82
CA VAL A 199 -7.44 3.68 10.53
C VAL A 199 -8.73 2.91 10.28
N ILE A 200 -9.30 3.07 9.11
CA ILE A 200 -10.52 2.44 8.64
C ILE A 200 -10.13 1.56 7.46
N GLY A 201 -10.29 0.24 7.60
CA GLY A 201 -9.85 -0.70 6.60
C GLY A 201 -10.52 -2.06 6.74
N ASP A 202 -10.37 -2.92 5.74
CA ASP A 202 -11.01 -4.22 5.68
C ASP A 202 -10.09 -5.34 6.20
N ASN A 203 -8.77 -5.13 6.26
CA ASN A 203 -7.82 -6.20 6.54
C ASN A 203 -7.13 -6.04 7.91
N PRO A 204 -7.52 -6.81 8.96
CA PRO A 204 -6.90 -6.70 10.28
C PRO A 204 -5.39 -6.96 10.30
N ASN A 205 -4.89 -7.82 9.39
CA ASN A 205 -3.48 -8.19 9.33
C ASN A 205 -2.62 -7.15 8.60
N VAL A 206 -3.25 -6.18 7.93
CA VAL A 206 -2.57 -5.12 7.18
C VAL A 206 -2.93 -3.77 7.79
N ASP A 207 -4.19 -3.37 7.72
CA ASP A 207 -4.71 -2.10 8.25
C ASP A 207 -4.70 -2.07 9.78
N GLY A 208 -5.10 -3.17 10.40
CA GLY A 208 -5.10 -3.29 11.86
C GLY A 208 -3.68 -3.24 12.43
N VAL A 209 -2.72 -3.90 11.77
CA VAL A 209 -1.30 -3.85 12.15
C VAL A 209 -0.69 -2.48 11.85
N PHE A 210 -1.04 -1.85 10.73
CA PHE A 210 -0.65 -0.46 10.44
C PHE A 210 -1.14 0.50 11.52
N ALA A 211 -2.41 0.38 11.93
CA ALA A 211 -2.99 1.17 13.01
C ALA A 211 -2.24 0.94 14.33
N ALA A 212 -1.94 -0.31 14.67
CA ALA A 212 -1.19 -0.67 15.87
C ALA A 212 0.22 -0.06 15.85
N ASN A 213 0.93 -0.14 14.72
CA ASN A 213 2.25 0.46 14.54
C ASN A 213 2.21 1.99 14.66
N LEU A 214 1.11 2.62 14.23
CA LEU A 214 0.87 4.05 14.33
C LEU A 214 0.41 4.48 15.75
N GLY A 215 0.14 3.53 16.65
CA GLY A 215 -0.50 3.79 17.95
C GLY A 215 -1.94 4.32 17.82
N ALA A 216 -2.58 4.10 16.68
CA ALA A 216 -3.90 4.57 16.30
C ALA A 216 -4.99 3.56 16.68
N SER A 217 -6.24 3.99 16.62
CA SER A 217 -7.39 3.08 16.69
C SER A 217 -7.63 2.42 15.33
N PHE A 218 -8.20 1.23 15.31
CA PHE A 218 -8.59 0.53 14.09
C PHE A 218 -10.10 0.30 14.05
N HIS A 219 -10.73 0.59 12.91
CA HIS A 219 -12.09 0.22 12.60
C HIS A 219 -12.11 -0.74 11.42
N LEU A 220 -12.49 -1.99 11.71
CA LEU A 220 -12.70 -3.00 10.68
C LEU A 220 -13.99 -2.72 9.92
N VAL A 221 -13.88 -2.50 8.62
CA VAL A 221 -15.00 -2.47 7.69
C VAL A 221 -15.26 -3.90 7.24
N SER A 222 -16.43 -4.44 7.60
CA SER A 222 -16.88 -5.72 7.04
C SER A 222 -17.78 -5.43 5.85
N ASN A 223 -17.28 -5.75 4.66
CA ASN A 223 -18.05 -5.78 3.41
C ASN A 223 -18.74 -7.14 3.20
N GLY A 224 -18.74 -8.02 4.21
CA GLY A 224 -19.31 -9.38 4.11
C GLY A 224 -18.41 -10.41 3.41
N ILE A 225 -17.19 -10.04 2.98
CA ILE A 225 -16.26 -10.95 2.32
C ILE A 225 -15.31 -11.63 3.35
N TRP A 226 -15.09 -11.01 4.51
CA TRP A 226 -14.35 -11.61 5.63
C TRP A 226 -15.18 -12.66 6.38
N HIS A 227 -15.13 -13.90 5.88
CA HIS A 227 -15.57 -15.14 6.54
C HIS A 227 -14.42 -16.15 6.60
#